data_AF-A0A1Q5BUB4-F1
#
_entry.id   AF-A0A1Q5BUB4-F1
#
_cell.length_a   1.000
_cell.length_b   1.000
_cell.length_c   1.000
_cell.angle_alpha   90.00
_cell.angle_beta   90.00
_cell.angle_gamma   90.00
#
_symmetry.space_group_name_H-M   'P 1'
#
loop_
_entity.id
_entity.type
_entity.pdbx_description
1 polymer ?
#
loop_
_entity_poly.entity_id
_entity_poly.type
_entity_poly.pdbx_seq_one_letter_code
_entity_poly.pdbx_strand_id
1 'polypeptide(L)'
;MSSSDAIAAHLEWQPFAHRPDCAKPVWEVDQQTVASKLRPRREGPEHSCPNEECGHRDHYDRISLRVLCRSCGTAHLISGEEYTTRTTTTVRTGYGQPPKRVAGLWLYPGPPLLDLRGYDSPGAYLCSRNKVDRLSEDDIVGTVTEGRGKRGGTVWHAAVGPDFRPPAGGLSGYALWAKTSGEKPFTSVTAAAKWVAAELDAAAVTETQEDQKQ
;
A
#
# COMPACT_ATOMS: atom_id res chain seq x y z
N MET A 1 -1.81 -8.58 -10.10
CA MET A 1 -1.30 -7.80 -8.96
C MET A 1 0.18 -7.80 -9.10
N SER A 2 0.67 -6.59 -9.23
CA SER A 2 2.09 -6.31 -9.33
C SER A 2 2.65 -6.13 -7.92
N SER A 3 3.97 -6.16 -7.80
CA SER A 3 4.63 -5.69 -6.59
C SER A 3 4.32 -4.21 -6.32
N SER A 4 4.05 -3.42 -7.36
CA SER A 4 3.66 -2.02 -7.25
C SER A 4 2.42 -1.79 -6.38
N ASP A 5 1.40 -2.64 -6.49
CA ASP A 5 0.19 -2.50 -5.69
C ASP A 5 0.43 -2.75 -4.19
N ALA A 6 1.36 -3.68 -3.87
CA ALA A 6 1.78 -3.89 -2.49
C ALA A 6 2.64 -2.73 -1.98
N ILE A 7 3.48 -2.15 -2.82
CA ILE A 7 4.28 -0.96 -2.48
C ILE A 7 3.37 0.24 -2.23
N ALA A 8 2.39 0.49 -3.10
CA ALA A 8 1.39 1.54 -2.91
C ALA A 8 0.64 1.39 -1.58
N ALA A 9 0.25 0.16 -1.23
CA ALA A 9 -0.43 -0.13 0.04
C ALA A 9 0.39 0.23 1.30
N HIS A 10 1.72 0.30 1.22
CA HIS A 10 2.58 0.56 2.38
C HIS A 10 3.34 1.89 2.34
N LEU A 11 3.77 2.35 1.16
CA LEU A 11 4.65 3.52 1.01
C LEU A 11 3.92 4.82 0.63
N GLU A 12 2.76 4.76 -0.01
CA GLU A 12 2.05 5.97 -0.47
C GLU A 12 1.19 6.64 0.61
N TRP A 13 0.88 5.89 1.66
CA TRP A 13 0.15 6.44 2.79
C TRP A 13 1.14 7.21 3.66
N GLN A 14 0.69 8.31 4.26
CA GLN A 14 1.45 9.05 5.28
C GLN A 14 0.62 9.07 6.57
N PRO A 15 1.23 8.85 7.74
CA PRO A 15 0.50 8.94 8.99
C PRO A 15 0.20 10.41 9.31
N PHE A 16 -0.90 10.67 9.99
CA PHE A 16 -1.05 11.95 10.68
C PHE A 16 0.01 12.07 11.77
N ALA A 17 0.74 13.17 11.77
CA ALA A 17 1.82 13.43 12.71
C ALA A 17 1.29 14.15 13.97
N HIS A 18 1.70 13.66 15.13
CA HIS A 18 1.53 14.40 16.38
C HIS A 18 2.61 15.47 16.53
N ARG A 19 2.43 16.40 17.48
CA ARG A 19 3.53 17.26 17.89
C ARG A 19 4.67 16.42 18.49
N PRO A 20 5.94 16.84 18.35
CA PRO A 20 7.10 16.09 18.87
C PRO A 20 7.04 15.80 20.37
N ASP A 21 6.34 16.66 21.14
CA ASP A 21 6.20 16.61 22.60
C ASP A 21 4.90 15.90 23.07
N CYS A 22 4.21 15.17 22.19
CA CYS A 22 2.96 14.50 22.54
C CYS A 22 3.15 13.36 23.56
N ALA A 23 2.63 13.53 24.77
CA ALA A 23 2.74 12.54 25.84
C ALA A 23 1.94 11.25 25.58
N LYS A 24 0.82 11.32 24.86
CA LYS A 24 -0.07 10.18 24.56
C LYS A 24 -0.61 10.27 23.12
N PRO A 25 0.12 9.79 22.12
CA PRO A 25 -0.27 9.88 20.71
C PRO A 25 -1.44 8.94 20.41
N VAL A 26 -2.65 9.49 20.43
CA VAL A 26 -3.90 8.81 20.04
C VAL A 26 -4.73 9.76 19.20
N TRP A 27 -5.30 9.25 18.11
CA TRP A 27 -6.24 9.97 17.25
C TRP A 27 -7.69 9.57 17.59
N GLU A 28 -8.50 10.57 17.92
CA GLU A 28 -9.96 10.49 17.87
C GLU A 28 -10.41 10.87 16.46
N VAL A 29 -11.29 10.06 15.87
CA VAL A 29 -11.77 10.27 14.51
C VAL A 29 -13.29 10.38 14.54
N ASP A 30 -13.80 11.54 14.17
CA ASP A 30 -15.24 11.81 14.04
C ASP A 30 -15.59 12.14 12.59
N GLN A 31 -16.78 11.75 12.17
CA GLN A 31 -17.35 12.10 10.87
C GLN A 31 -18.56 13.01 11.05
N GLN A 32 -18.68 14.02 10.19
CA GLN A 32 -19.87 14.83 10.02
C GLN A 32 -20.29 14.82 8.55
N THR A 33 -21.56 14.56 8.28
CA THR A 33 -22.16 14.76 6.96
C THR A 33 -23.09 15.97 7.01
N VAL A 34 -22.96 16.88 6.04
CA VAL A 34 -23.83 18.04 5.88
C VAL A 34 -24.43 18.00 4.48
N ALA A 35 -25.73 17.78 4.41
CA ALA A 35 -26.43 17.66 3.14
C ALA A 35 -26.58 19.02 2.43
N SER A 36 -26.66 18.99 1.10
CA SER A 36 -27.06 20.10 0.24
C SER A 36 -26.27 21.40 0.46
N LYS A 37 -24.96 21.31 0.71
CA LYS A 37 -24.08 22.47 0.81
C LYS A 37 -23.97 23.17 -0.55
N LEU A 38 -24.17 24.49 -0.54
CA LEU A 38 -23.92 25.32 -1.71
C LEU A 38 -22.41 25.37 -2.01
N ARG A 39 -22.04 25.10 -3.26
CA ARG A 39 -20.68 25.24 -3.76
C ARG A 39 -20.34 26.74 -3.90
N PRO A 40 -19.20 27.21 -3.36
CA PRO A 40 -18.81 28.60 -3.49
C PRO A 40 -18.65 28.96 -4.98
N ARG A 41 -19.49 29.86 -5.50
CA ARG A 41 -19.37 30.38 -6.88
C ARG A 41 -18.44 31.59 -6.92
N ARG A 42 -17.67 31.74 -7.99
CA ARG A 42 -16.90 32.96 -8.33
C ARG A 42 -17.63 33.86 -9.33
N GLU A 43 -18.98 33.90 -9.29
CA GLU A 43 -19.93 34.57 -10.24
C GLU A 43 -20.50 33.64 -11.34
N GLY A 44 -21.72 33.95 -11.83
CA GLY A 44 -22.45 33.21 -12.88
C GLY A 44 -23.86 32.71 -12.48
N PRO A 45 -24.76 32.45 -13.45
CA PRO A 45 -26.09 31.90 -13.19
C PRO A 45 -26.02 30.48 -12.60
N GLU A 46 -27.11 30.03 -11.98
CA GLU A 46 -27.24 28.67 -11.46
C GLU A 46 -27.08 27.63 -12.55
N HIS A 47 -26.20 26.65 -12.32
CA HIS A 47 -25.99 25.55 -13.22
C HIS A 47 -26.94 24.41 -12.89
N SER A 48 -28.09 24.42 -13.56
CA SER A 48 -29.02 23.29 -13.59
C SER A 48 -28.57 22.26 -14.62
N CYS A 49 -27.58 21.42 -14.29
CA CYS A 49 -27.30 20.26 -15.14
C CYS A 49 -28.44 19.25 -15.01
N PRO A 50 -29.11 18.88 -16.12
CA PRO A 50 -30.19 17.90 -16.09
C PRO A 50 -29.67 16.48 -15.84
N ASN A 51 -28.37 16.21 -16.04
CA ASN A 51 -27.76 14.93 -15.69
C ASN A 51 -27.51 14.87 -14.18
N GLU A 52 -28.23 13.99 -13.50
CA GLU A 52 -28.13 13.81 -12.06
C GLU A 52 -26.79 13.24 -11.61
N GLU A 53 -26.07 12.57 -12.51
CA GLU A 53 -24.75 11.99 -12.27
C GLU A 53 -23.61 12.98 -12.53
N CYS A 54 -23.90 14.18 -13.04
CA CYS A 54 -22.84 15.13 -13.33
C CYS A 54 -22.45 15.89 -12.04
N GLY A 55 -21.22 15.64 -11.56
CA GLY A 55 -20.67 16.18 -10.31
C GLY A 55 -20.44 17.70 -10.25
N HIS A 56 -21.05 18.47 -11.16
CA HIS A 56 -20.92 19.93 -11.27
C HIS A 56 -22.19 20.71 -10.84
N ARG A 57 -23.15 20.06 -10.17
CA ARG A 57 -24.28 20.75 -9.53
C ARG A 57 -23.80 21.80 -8.52
N ASP A 58 -24.60 22.81 -8.29
CA ASP A 58 -24.28 23.87 -7.32
C ASP A 58 -24.43 23.45 -5.87
N HIS A 59 -25.04 22.30 -5.61
CA HIS A 59 -25.19 21.71 -4.29
C HIS A 59 -24.53 20.35 -4.23
N TYR A 60 -23.91 20.04 -3.10
CA TYR A 60 -23.29 18.76 -2.83
C TYR A 60 -23.46 18.35 -1.36
N ASP A 61 -23.43 17.06 -1.07
CA ASP A 61 -23.33 16.57 0.30
C ASP A 61 -21.86 16.60 0.72
N ARG A 62 -21.59 17.25 1.85
CA ARG A 62 -20.23 17.40 2.37
C ARG A 62 -19.98 16.40 3.48
N ILE A 63 -19.01 15.52 3.30
CA ILE A 63 -18.39 14.80 4.41
C ILE A 63 -17.25 15.65 4.97
N SER A 64 -17.13 15.66 6.29
CA SER A 64 -15.96 16.15 6.99
C SER A 64 -15.49 15.12 8.01
N LEU A 65 -14.22 14.75 7.92
CA LEU A 65 -13.52 13.94 8.93
C LEU A 65 -12.73 14.89 9.83
N ARG A 66 -12.93 14.75 11.13
CA ARG A 66 -12.13 15.41 12.15
C ARG A 66 -11.23 14.38 12.80
N VAL A 67 -9.92 14.60 12.69
CA VAL A 67 -8.88 13.74 13.30
C VAL A 67 -8.19 14.57 14.38
N LEU A 68 -8.43 14.26 15.65
CA LEU A 68 -8.03 15.05 16.80
C LEU A 68 -7.15 14.24 17.76
N CYS A 69 -6.03 14.81 18.18
CA CYS A 69 -5.28 14.29 19.32
C CYS A 69 -5.52 15.16 20.55
N ARG A 70 -6.23 14.64 21.56
CA ARG A 70 -6.46 15.39 22.81
C ARG A 70 -5.19 15.64 23.61
N SER A 71 -4.17 14.79 23.47
CA SER A 71 -2.94 14.93 24.24
C SER A 71 -2.08 16.11 23.79
N CYS A 72 -1.94 16.32 22.48
CA CYS A 72 -1.11 17.41 21.94
C CYS A 72 -1.91 18.55 21.31
N GLY A 73 -3.23 18.43 21.23
CA GLY A 73 -4.12 19.43 20.64
C GLY A 73 -4.04 19.54 19.11
N THR A 74 -3.30 18.66 18.43
CA THR A 74 -3.27 18.63 16.96
C THR A 74 -4.62 18.20 16.43
N ALA A 75 -5.16 18.94 15.46
CA ALA A 75 -6.40 18.61 14.78
C ALA A 75 -6.24 18.74 13.27
N HIS A 76 -6.72 17.75 12.52
CA HIS A 76 -6.91 17.80 11.07
C HIS A 76 -8.41 17.81 10.78
N LEU A 77 -8.85 18.76 9.94
CA LEU A 77 -10.20 18.79 9.40
C LEU A 77 -10.12 18.55 7.90
N ILE A 78 -10.62 17.40 7.45
CA ILE A 78 -10.56 16.96 6.06
C ILE A 78 -11.99 16.96 5.55
N SER A 79 -12.28 17.83 4.59
CA SER A 79 -13.61 17.95 4.01
C SER A 79 -13.57 17.60 2.54
N GLY A 80 -14.55 16.84 2.07
CA GLY A 80 -14.72 16.47 0.67
C GLY A 80 -16.18 16.52 0.27
N GLU A 81 -16.41 16.65 -1.03
CA GLU A 81 -17.73 16.42 -1.61
C GLU A 81 -17.93 14.91 -1.69
N GLU A 82 -18.99 14.39 -1.08
CA GLU A 82 -19.26 12.95 -1.09
C GLU A 82 -20.04 12.56 -2.35
N TYR A 83 -19.45 11.65 -3.15
CA TYR A 83 -20.19 10.86 -4.12
C TYR A 83 -20.05 9.34 -3.87
N THR A 84 -19.03 8.89 -3.13
CA THR A 84 -18.89 7.48 -2.74
C THR A 84 -18.13 7.34 -1.40
N THR A 85 -18.75 6.71 -0.41
CA THR A 85 -18.04 6.13 0.75
C THR A 85 -17.91 4.62 0.53
N ARG A 86 -16.69 4.09 0.64
CA ARG A 86 -16.44 2.64 0.49
C ARG A 86 -15.90 2.05 1.78
N THR A 87 -16.74 1.25 2.44
CA THR A 87 -16.31 0.39 3.55
C THR A 87 -15.69 -0.89 2.99
N THR A 88 -14.49 -1.23 3.47
CA THR A 88 -13.74 -2.41 3.00
C THR A 88 -12.95 -3.04 4.16
N THR A 89 -12.37 -4.22 3.94
CA THR A 89 -11.54 -4.90 4.95
C THR A 89 -10.06 -4.63 4.72
N THR A 90 -9.24 -4.79 5.76
CA THR A 90 -7.77 -4.71 5.66
C THR A 90 -7.18 -5.75 4.69
N VAL A 91 -7.92 -6.84 4.44
CA VAL A 91 -7.59 -7.82 3.40
C VAL A 91 -7.62 -7.15 2.03
N ARG A 92 -8.68 -6.40 1.71
CA ARG A 92 -8.88 -5.77 0.41
C ARG A 92 -7.96 -4.57 0.16
N THR A 93 -7.42 -3.95 1.20
CA THR A 93 -6.44 -2.86 1.08
C THR A 93 -5.00 -3.34 1.14
N GLY A 94 -4.74 -4.56 1.62
CA GLY A 94 -3.40 -5.05 1.96
C GLY A 94 -2.83 -4.42 3.24
N TYR A 95 -3.05 -3.13 3.44
CA TYR A 95 -2.65 -2.39 4.63
C TYR A 95 -3.49 -2.72 5.88
N GLY A 96 -2.85 -2.71 7.05
CA GLY A 96 -3.49 -2.89 8.37
C GLY A 96 -3.56 -4.34 8.88
N GLN A 97 -3.13 -5.32 8.08
CA GLN A 97 -2.95 -6.70 8.54
C GLN A 97 -1.56 -6.89 9.17
N PRO A 98 -1.41 -7.71 10.22
CA PRO A 98 -0.11 -7.97 10.83
C PRO A 98 0.82 -8.74 9.87
N PRO A 99 2.13 -8.43 9.83
CA PRO A 99 3.08 -9.17 9.00
C PRO A 99 3.30 -10.59 9.54
N LYS A 100 3.60 -11.53 8.63
CA LYS A 100 3.82 -12.95 8.94
C LYS A 100 5.30 -13.30 8.83
N ARG A 101 5.85 -14.06 9.78
CA ARG A 101 7.24 -14.52 9.72
C ARG A 101 7.35 -15.83 8.93
N VAL A 102 8.10 -15.84 7.84
CA VAL A 102 8.28 -16.99 6.94
C VAL A 102 9.72 -17.02 6.43
N ALA A 103 10.39 -18.16 6.55
CA ALA A 103 11.77 -18.34 6.06
C ALA A 103 12.76 -17.26 6.51
N GLY A 104 12.64 -16.80 7.76
CA GLY A 104 13.49 -15.73 8.31
C GLY A 104 13.08 -14.30 7.91
N LEU A 105 12.11 -14.14 6.99
CA LEU A 105 11.60 -12.85 6.53
C LEU A 105 10.26 -12.50 7.18
N TRP A 106 9.96 -11.21 7.26
CA TRP A 106 8.65 -10.68 7.58
C TRP A 106 7.91 -10.32 6.30
N LEU A 107 6.72 -10.89 6.11
CA LEU A 107 5.88 -10.72 4.94
C LEU A 107 4.74 -9.74 5.27
N TYR A 108 4.78 -8.56 4.66
CA TYR A 108 3.77 -7.52 4.79
C TYR A 108 2.77 -7.65 3.66
N PRO A 109 1.48 -7.89 3.95
CA PRO A 109 0.49 -8.19 2.93
C PRO A 109 0.17 -6.99 2.05
N GLY A 110 0.01 -7.24 0.76
CA GLY A 110 -0.60 -6.33 -0.21
C GLY A 110 -2.06 -6.71 -0.50
N PRO A 111 -2.75 -5.95 -1.37
CA PRO A 111 -4.14 -6.25 -1.74
C PRO A 111 -4.27 -7.61 -2.46
N PRO A 112 -5.47 -8.21 -2.53
CA PRO A 112 -5.72 -9.47 -3.27
C PRO A 112 -5.56 -9.29 -4.79
N LEU A 113 -5.28 -10.39 -5.50
CA LEU A 113 -5.14 -10.40 -6.97
C LEU A 113 -6.37 -9.88 -7.70
N LEU A 114 -7.53 -10.29 -7.22
CA LEU A 114 -8.83 -9.93 -7.76
C LEU A 114 -9.70 -9.45 -6.61
N ASP A 115 -10.32 -8.29 -6.82
CA ASP A 115 -11.20 -7.67 -5.84
C ASP A 115 -12.63 -8.23 -5.93
N LEU A 116 -12.74 -9.57 -5.96
CA LEU A 116 -14.00 -10.31 -6.08
C LEU A 116 -14.47 -10.81 -4.70
N ARG A 117 -15.79 -10.98 -4.54
CA ARG A 117 -16.37 -11.51 -3.30
C ARG A 117 -15.78 -12.89 -2.99
N GLY A 118 -15.12 -13.04 -1.84
CA GLY A 118 -14.61 -14.33 -1.33
C GLY A 118 -13.08 -14.51 -1.36
N TYR A 119 -12.30 -13.48 -1.68
CA TYR A 119 -10.85 -13.52 -1.52
C TYR A 119 -10.44 -13.18 -0.08
N ASP A 120 -10.05 -14.21 0.68
CA ASP A 120 -9.67 -14.10 2.09
C ASP A 120 -8.14 -14.08 2.31
N SER A 121 -7.36 -13.94 1.23
CA SER A 121 -5.90 -13.96 1.30
C SER A 121 -5.25 -12.83 0.48
N PRO A 122 -4.16 -12.22 0.99
CA PRO A 122 -3.36 -11.25 0.25
C PRO A 122 -2.86 -11.83 -1.08
N GLY A 123 -2.89 -11.04 -2.14
CA GLY A 123 -2.41 -11.40 -3.48
C GLY A 123 -0.97 -10.97 -3.74
N ALA A 124 -0.35 -10.29 -2.78
CA ALA A 124 1.05 -9.93 -2.80
C ALA A 124 1.58 -9.77 -1.38
N TYR A 125 2.89 -9.83 -1.22
CA TYR A 125 3.61 -9.56 0.02
C TYR A 125 4.91 -8.82 -0.27
N LEU A 126 5.20 -7.80 0.52
CA LEU A 126 6.55 -7.23 0.62
C LEU A 126 7.34 -7.98 1.68
N CYS A 127 8.62 -8.22 1.42
CA CYS A 127 9.52 -8.93 2.31
C CYS A 127 10.44 -7.93 3.01
N SER A 128 10.61 -8.08 4.32
CA SER A 128 11.65 -7.40 5.11
C SER A 128 12.45 -8.39 5.94
N ARG A 129 13.72 -8.08 6.23
CA ARG A 129 14.51 -8.83 7.20
C ARG A 129 14.04 -8.57 8.63
N ASN A 130 13.59 -7.35 8.92
CA ASN A 130 13.20 -6.92 10.26
C ASN A 130 11.69 -6.74 10.38
N LYS A 131 11.19 -6.89 11.61
CA LYS A 131 9.83 -6.47 11.91
C LYS A 131 9.86 -4.98 12.20
N VAL A 132 9.10 -4.21 11.44
CA VAL A 132 8.92 -2.76 11.59
C VAL A 132 7.43 -2.47 11.61
N ASP A 133 7.04 -1.41 12.30
CA ASP A 133 5.63 -1.02 12.38
C ASP A 133 5.13 -0.43 11.05
N ARG A 134 6.04 0.22 10.31
CA ARG A 134 5.80 0.79 8.98
C ARG A 134 7.01 0.52 8.11
N LEU A 135 6.77 -0.05 6.93
CA LEU A 135 7.82 -0.21 5.93
C LEU A 135 8.24 1.15 5.36
N SER A 136 9.55 1.33 5.21
CA SER A 136 10.19 2.29 4.31
C SER A 136 10.77 1.55 3.10
N GLU A 137 11.28 2.31 2.11
CA GLU A 137 12.00 1.74 0.96
C GLU A 137 13.17 0.84 1.41
N ASP A 138 13.93 1.29 2.42
CA ASP A 138 15.12 0.59 2.94
C ASP A 138 14.79 -0.73 3.65
N ASP A 139 13.56 -0.88 4.15
CA ASP A 139 13.13 -2.10 4.83
C ASP A 139 12.76 -3.22 3.85
N ILE A 140 12.49 -2.88 2.59
CA ILE A 140 11.98 -3.82 1.58
C ILE A 140 13.17 -4.49 0.90
N VAL A 141 13.24 -5.81 1.01
CA VAL A 141 14.32 -6.62 0.41
C VAL A 141 13.83 -7.52 -0.72
N GLY A 142 12.51 -7.67 -0.86
CA GLY A 142 11.91 -8.55 -1.84
C GLY A 142 10.39 -8.44 -1.89
N THR A 143 9.80 -9.21 -2.79
CA THR A 143 8.34 -9.30 -2.97
C THR A 143 7.94 -10.72 -3.36
N VAL A 144 6.72 -11.11 -3.00
CA VAL A 144 6.05 -12.34 -3.42
C VAL A 144 4.69 -11.98 -3.99
N THR A 145 4.41 -12.32 -5.23
CA THR A 145 3.17 -11.89 -5.93
C THR A 145 2.40 -13.09 -6.47
N GLU A 146 1.08 -13.05 -6.32
CA GLU A 146 0.16 -14.03 -6.87
C GLU A 146 0.06 -13.87 -8.40
N GLY A 147 0.09 -14.99 -9.11
CA GLY A 147 -0.14 -15.10 -10.54
C GLY A 147 -1.09 -16.26 -10.86
N ARG A 148 -1.29 -16.51 -12.17
CA ARG A 148 -2.13 -17.60 -12.68
C ARG A 148 -1.31 -18.56 -13.53
N GLY A 149 -1.34 -19.84 -13.17
CA GLY A 149 -0.73 -20.90 -13.97
C GLY A 149 -1.56 -21.26 -15.22
N LYS A 150 -1.04 -22.18 -16.03
CA LYS A 150 -1.62 -22.62 -17.33
C LYS A 150 -3.09 -23.11 -17.28
N ARG A 151 -3.63 -23.39 -16.09
CA ARG A 151 -5.02 -23.84 -15.87
C ARG A 151 -5.80 -22.95 -14.89
N GLY A 152 -5.37 -21.70 -14.69
CA GLY A 152 -6.03 -20.76 -13.77
C GLY A 152 -5.74 -20.98 -12.28
N GLY A 153 -5.02 -22.05 -11.92
CA GLY A 153 -4.57 -22.27 -10.55
C GLY A 153 -3.64 -21.15 -10.06
N THR A 154 -3.77 -20.80 -8.79
CA THR A 154 -2.91 -19.81 -8.14
C THR A 154 -1.47 -20.30 -8.11
N VAL A 155 -0.56 -19.44 -8.57
CA VAL A 155 0.89 -19.62 -8.49
C VAL A 155 1.50 -18.37 -7.87
N TRP A 156 2.75 -18.47 -7.42
CA TRP A 156 3.47 -17.38 -6.78
C TRP A 156 4.76 -17.08 -7.54
N HIS A 157 5.09 -15.81 -7.68
CA HIS A 157 6.36 -15.34 -8.21
C HIS A 157 7.10 -14.57 -7.12
N ALA A 158 8.41 -14.48 -7.23
CA ALA A 158 9.23 -13.76 -6.26
C ALA A 158 10.25 -12.87 -6.96
N ALA A 159 10.63 -11.79 -6.28
CA ALA A 159 11.73 -10.92 -6.71
C ALA A 159 12.49 -10.37 -5.49
N VAL A 160 13.75 -10.00 -5.69
CA VAL A 160 14.68 -9.50 -4.65
C VAL A 160 15.51 -8.32 -5.15
N GLY A 161 16.01 -7.53 -4.20
CA GLY A 161 16.90 -6.40 -4.47
C GLY A 161 16.17 -5.28 -5.19
N PRO A 162 15.28 -4.55 -4.51
CA PRO A 162 14.58 -3.44 -5.12
C PRO A 162 15.53 -2.26 -5.40
N ASP A 163 15.35 -1.65 -6.56
CA ASP A 163 15.88 -0.34 -6.92
C ASP A 163 14.69 0.61 -7.11
N PHE A 164 14.52 1.51 -6.13
CA PHE A 164 13.48 2.53 -6.11
C PHE A 164 13.87 3.79 -6.90
N ARG A 165 15.10 3.90 -7.41
CA ARG A 165 15.64 5.09 -8.12
C ARG A 165 16.36 4.71 -9.42
N PRO A 166 15.68 4.08 -10.39
CA PRO A 166 16.33 3.62 -11.60
C PRO A 166 16.83 4.78 -12.50
N PRO A 167 18.02 4.68 -13.11
CA PRO A 167 18.73 5.82 -13.71
C PRO A 167 18.22 6.34 -15.09
N ALA A 168 17.10 5.88 -15.67
CA ALA A 168 16.59 6.46 -16.91
C ALA A 168 15.06 6.33 -17.07
N GLY A 169 14.46 7.41 -17.58
CA GLY A 169 13.02 7.67 -17.63
C GLY A 169 12.17 6.63 -18.37
N GLY A 170 10.96 6.42 -17.86
CA GLY A 170 9.89 5.88 -18.70
C GLY A 170 8.64 5.41 -17.98
N LEU A 171 8.74 4.85 -16.78
CA LEU A 171 7.57 4.40 -16.02
C LEU A 171 7.80 4.67 -14.54
N SER A 172 7.27 5.80 -14.08
CA SER A 172 7.17 6.08 -12.65
C SER A 172 6.41 4.96 -11.95
N GLY A 173 6.99 4.45 -10.88
CA GLY A 173 6.23 3.73 -9.87
C GLY A 173 6.84 2.41 -9.49
N TYR A 174 7.46 2.43 -8.32
CA TYR A 174 7.38 1.37 -7.32
C TYR A 174 8.62 0.49 -7.12
N ALA A 175 9.30 -0.12 -8.09
CA ALA A 175 10.69 -0.63 -7.94
C ALA A 175 11.10 -1.45 -9.17
N LEU A 176 12.35 -1.32 -9.62
CA LEU A 176 12.98 -2.37 -10.43
C LEU A 176 13.54 -3.45 -9.50
N TRP A 177 13.48 -4.71 -9.89
CA TRP A 177 14.00 -5.81 -9.08
C TRP A 177 15.26 -6.38 -9.71
N ALA A 178 16.34 -6.44 -8.96
CA ALA A 178 17.63 -6.96 -9.41
C ALA A 178 17.52 -8.42 -9.90
N LYS A 179 16.68 -9.23 -9.24
CA LYS A 179 16.42 -10.61 -9.65
C LYS A 179 14.97 -10.99 -9.47
N THR A 180 14.45 -11.78 -10.41
CA THR A 180 13.10 -12.37 -10.37
C THR A 180 13.19 -13.89 -10.51
N SER A 181 12.19 -14.61 -10.01
CA SER A 181 12.10 -16.07 -10.18
C SER A 181 11.80 -16.48 -11.63
N GLY A 182 11.55 -15.51 -12.52
CA GLY A 182 11.27 -15.72 -13.95
C GLY A 182 10.09 -16.65 -14.19
N GLU A 183 10.24 -17.56 -15.16
CA GLU A 183 9.23 -18.55 -15.55
C GLU A 183 9.06 -19.71 -14.54
N LYS A 184 9.74 -19.68 -13.39
CA LYS A 184 9.61 -20.69 -12.34
C LYS A 184 8.65 -20.19 -11.26
N PRO A 185 7.33 -20.45 -11.40
CA PRO A 185 6.39 -20.17 -10.34
C PRO A 185 6.56 -21.13 -9.15
N PHE A 186 6.19 -20.67 -7.97
CA PHE A 186 6.06 -21.45 -6.75
C PHE A 186 4.60 -21.83 -6.50
N THR A 187 4.37 -22.96 -5.83
CA THR A 187 3.04 -23.42 -5.44
C THR A 187 2.54 -22.82 -4.12
N SER A 188 3.39 -22.11 -3.39
CA SER A 188 3.03 -21.48 -2.12
C SER A 188 3.86 -20.23 -1.83
N VAL A 189 3.30 -19.31 -1.04
CA VAL A 189 4.00 -18.14 -0.48
C VAL A 189 5.27 -18.56 0.26
N THR A 190 5.21 -19.65 1.03
CA THR A 190 6.36 -20.16 1.78
C THR A 190 7.52 -20.56 0.88
N ALA A 191 7.25 -21.24 -0.24
CA ALA A 191 8.29 -21.63 -1.19
C ALA A 191 8.90 -20.40 -1.89
N ALA A 192 8.06 -19.42 -2.26
CA ALA A 192 8.52 -18.15 -2.82
C ALA A 192 9.39 -17.36 -1.82
N ALA A 193 8.97 -17.26 -0.56
CA ALA A 193 9.73 -16.58 0.49
C ALA A 193 11.07 -17.27 0.81
N LYS A 194 11.12 -18.62 0.77
CA LYS A 194 12.39 -19.35 0.88
C LYS A 194 13.35 -19.02 -0.26
N TRP A 195 12.84 -18.86 -1.47
CA TRP A 195 13.67 -18.43 -2.60
C TRP A 195 14.20 -17.02 -2.39
N VAL A 196 13.36 -16.07 -1.95
CA VAL A 196 13.77 -14.70 -1.61
C VAL A 196 14.91 -14.72 -0.57
N ALA A 197 14.75 -15.48 0.52
CA ALA A 197 15.77 -15.60 1.56
C ALA A 197 17.09 -16.17 1.01
N ALA A 198 17.03 -17.24 0.21
CA ALA A 198 18.22 -17.86 -0.36
C ALA A 198 18.99 -16.92 -1.31
N GLU A 199 18.29 -16.12 -2.11
CA GLU A 199 18.91 -15.15 -3.00
C GLU A 199 19.56 -13.99 -2.23
N LEU A 200 18.93 -13.54 -1.15
CA LEU A 200 19.48 -12.51 -0.26
C LEU A 200 20.74 -12.99 0.47
N ASP A 201 20.78 -14.27 0.87
CA ASP A 201 21.96 -14.85 1.53
C ASP A 201 23.10 -15.08 0.52
N ALA A 202 22.79 -15.47 -0.73
CA ALA A 202 23.78 -15.62 -1.79
C ALA A 202 24.44 -14.27 -2.16
N ALA A 203 23.67 -13.18 -2.20
CA ALA A 203 24.19 -11.83 -2.45
C ALA A 203 25.18 -11.39 -1.35
N ALA A 204 24.83 -11.61 -0.07
CA ALA A 204 25.69 -11.24 1.07
C ALA A 204 27.04 -11.97 1.07
N VAL A 205 27.07 -13.24 0.61
CA VAL A 205 28.32 -14.01 0.48
C VAL A 205 29.22 -13.45 -0.62
N THR A 206 28.64 -12.89 -1.69
CA THR A 206 29.38 -12.35 -2.82
C THR A 206 30.09 -11.03 -2.45
N GLU A 207 29.38 -10.13 -1.77
CA GLU A 207 29.96 -8.85 -1.28
C GLU A 207 31.13 -9.08 -0.30
N THR A 208 30.99 -10.06 0.60
CA THR A 208 32.05 -10.38 1.58
C THR A 208 33.33 -10.92 0.92
N GLN A 209 33.23 -11.56 -0.26
CA GLN A 209 34.41 -12.08 -0.98
C GLN A 209 35.12 -11.02 -1.82
N GLU A 210 34.43 -9.97 -2.25
CA GLU A 210 35.03 -8.85 -2.98
C GLU A 210 35.78 -7.90 -2.02
N ASP A 211 35.20 -7.61 -0.84
CA ASP A 211 35.84 -6.78 0.18
C ASP A 211 37.09 -7.43 0.82
N GLN A 212 37.18 -8.77 0.81
CA GLN A 212 38.38 -9.49 1.28
C GLN A 212 39.50 -9.59 0.24
N LYS A 213 39.27 -9.11 -0.99
CA LYS A 213 40.26 -9.14 -2.09
C LYS A 213 40.80 -7.77 -2.49
N GLN A 214 40.38 -6.71 -1.80
CA GLN A 214 40.97 -5.37 -1.90
C GLN A 214 41.99 -5.14 -0.77
#